data_AF-A0A840UP61-F1
#
_entry.id   AF-A0A840UP61-F1
#
_cell.length_a   1.000
_cell.length_b   1.000
_cell.length_c   1.000
_cell.angle_alpha   90.00
_cell.angle_beta   90.00
_cell.angle_gamma   90.00
#
_symmetry.space_group_name_H-M   'P 1'
#
loop_
_entity.id
_entity.type
_entity.pdbx_description
1 polymer ?
#
loop_
_entity_poly.entity_id
_entity_poly.type
_entity_poly.pdbx_seq_one_letter_code
_entity_poly.pdbx_strand_id
1 'polypeptide(L)'
;MTLIAEWRCWQIMQCDPDVRCPAKETPAAECWDIIGSHDPCAFNICRDCLVYVAKNRDSRLTSAEIVEILSRKGLGCSVETLK
;
A
#
# COMPACT_ATOMS: atom_id res chain seq x y z
N MET A 1 -11.26 -13.82 5.40
CA MET A 1 -11.01 -12.72 4.46
C MET A 1 -10.19 -11.68 5.21
N THR A 2 -8.96 -11.41 4.78
CA THR A 2 -8.02 -10.52 5.46
C THR A 2 -8.26 -9.08 5.03
N LEU A 3 -8.29 -8.13 5.95
CA LEU A 3 -8.56 -6.72 5.62
C LEU A 3 -7.32 -6.11 4.95
N ILE A 4 -7.50 -5.28 3.92
CA ILE A 4 -6.37 -4.63 3.24
C ILE A 4 -5.59 -3.68 4.17
N ALA A 5 -6.23 -3.20 5.24
CA ALA A 5 -5.59 -2.48 6.33
C ALA A 5 -4.46 -3.27 7.00
N GLU A 6 -4.54 -4.61 7.01
CA GLU A 6 -3.54 -5.49 7.62
C GLU A 6 -2.40 -5.82 6.66
N TRP A 7 -2.54 -5.48 5.38
CA TRP A 7 -1.54 -5.80 4.37
C TRP A 7 -0.37 -4.83 4.45
N ARG A 8 0.81 -5.41 4.25
CA ARG A 8 2.07 -4.67 4.13
C ARG A 8 2.24 -4.15 2.71
N CYS A 9 3.03 -3.10 2.58
CA CYS A 9 3.21 -2.40 1.30
C CYS A 9 3.66 -3.35 0.18
N TRP A 10 4.54 -4.31 0.45
CA TRP A 10 5.04 -5.25 -0.56
C TRP A 10 4.00 -6.28 -1.01
N GLN A 11 2.96 -6.54 -0.20
CA GLN A 11 1.85 -7.41 -0.59
C GLN A 11 0.92 -6.66 -1.55
N ILE A 12 0.61 -5.40 -1.23
CA ILE A 12 -0.20 -4.52 -2.09
C ILE A 12 0.59 -4.13 -3.37
N MET A 13 1.90 -3.94 -3.23
CA MET A 13 2.78 -3.57 -4.32
C MET A 13 3.22 -4.75 -5.18
N GLN A 14 3.01 -5.98 -4.71
CA GLN A 14 3.54 -7.21 -5.32
C GLN A 14 5.04 -7.11 -5.61
N CYS A 15 5.79 -6.59 -4.63
CA CYS A 15 7.23 -6.43 -4.79
C CYS A 15 7.91 -7.80 -4.84
N ASP A 16 8.89 -7.91 -5.73
CA ASP A 16 9.77 -9.08 -5.86
C ASP A 16 10.31 -9.53 -4.49
N PRO A 17 10.13 -10.82 -4.10
CA PRO A 17 10.64 -11.36 -2.85
C PRO A 17 12.17 -11.26 -2.72
N ASP A 18 12.91 -11.31 -3.83
CA ASP A 18 14.37 -11.40 -3.86
C ASP A 18 15.05 -10.02 -3.79
N VAL A 19 14.28 -8.93 -3.91
CA VAL A 19 14.79 -7.56 -3.80
C VAL A 19 14.79 -7.10 -2.33
N ARG A 20 15.96 -6.61 -1.87
CA ARG A 20 16.08 -5.96 -0.56
C ARG A 20 15.22 -4.70 -0.51
N CYS A 21 14.31 -4.67 0.46
CA CYS A 21 13.38 -3.57 0.67
C CYS A 21 13.46 -3.14 2.14
N PRO A 22 13.79 -1.87 2.44
CA PRO A 22 13.85 -1.36 3.80
C PRO A 22 12.56 -1.61 4.60
N ALA A 23 11.40 -1.56 3.92
CA ALA A 23 10.11 -1.87 4.54
C ALA A 23 9.95 -3.35 4.92
N LYS A 24 10.46 -4.29 4.09
CA LYS A 24 10.47 -5.73 4.42
C LYS A 24 11.41 -6.03 5.59
N GLU A 25 12.54 -5.32 5.65
CA GLU A 25 13.54 -5.47 6.72
C GLU A 25 13.05 -4.89 8.05
N THR A 26 12.12 -3.93 8.02
CA THR A 26 11.54 -3.29 9.21
C THR A 26 10.00 -3.43 9.25
N PRO A 27 9.46 -4.65 9.43
CA PRO A 27 8.04 -4.91 9.29
C PRO A 27 7.18 -4.26 10.39
N ALA A 28 7.76 -3.73 11.47
CA ALA A 28 7.03 -3.05 12.53
C ALA A 28 6.56 -1.63 12.13
N ALA A 29 7.26 -0.98 11.19
CA ALA A 29 6.95 0.37 10.74
C ALA A 29 6.20 0.34 9.41
N GLU A 30 5.40 1.38 9.16
CA GLU A 30 4.73 1.54 7.88
C GLU A 30 5.71 2.02 6.81
N CYS A 31 5.46 1.64 5.56
CA CYS A 31 6.45 1.87 4.51
C CYS A 31 6.74 3.34 4.24
N TRP A 32 5.76 4.22 4.47
CA TRP A 32 5.90 5.65 4.26
C TRP A 32 6.79 6.31 5.31
N ASP A 33 6.83 5.80 6.54
CA ASP A 33 7.73 6.30 7.60
C ASP A 33 9.18 5.93 7.28
N ILE A 34 9.39 4.72 6.75
CA ILE A 34 10.72 4.22 6.37
C ILE A 34 11.21 4.94 5.11
N ILE A 35 10.40 4.99 4.05
CA ILE A 35 10.79 5.62 2.78
C ILE A 35 11.04 7.11 2.98
N GLY A 36 10.18 7.82 3.73
CA GLY A 36 10.38 9.24 4.02
C GLY A 36 11.68 9.54 4.77
N SER A 37 12.17 8.59 5.57
CA SER A 37 13.44 8.72 6.29
C SER A 37 14.67 8.48 5.39
N HIS A 38 14.52 7.66 4.33
CA HIS A 38 15.59 7.35 3.38
C HIS A 38 15.64 8.30 2.18
N ASP A 39 14.49 8.80 1.72
CA ASP A 39 14.37 9.73 0.60
C ASP A 39 13.22 10.74 0.88
N PRO A 40 13.55 11.94 1.41
CA PRO A 40 12.57 12.99 1.68
C PRO A 40 11.83 13.48 0.43
N CYS A 41 12.42 13.34 -0.76
CA CYS A 41 11.77 13.71 -2.03
C CYS A 41 10.72 12.67 -2.45
N ALA A 42 10.78 11.44 -1.93
CA ALA A 42 9.76 10.40 -2.13
C ALA A 42 8.54 10.54 -1.20
N PHE A 43 8.51 11.55 -0.32
CA PHE A 43 7.48 11.72 0.70
C PHE A 43 6.06 11.93 0.12
N ASN A 44 5.95 12.67 -0.99
CA ASN A 44 4.67 12.84 -1.69
C ASN A 44 4.27 11.58 -2.46
N ILE A 45 5.25 10.84 -2.99
CA ILE A 45 5.02 9.56 -3.67
C ILE A 45 4.33 8.60 -2.71
N CYS A 46 4.68 8.60 -1.42
CA CYS A 46 4.04 7.73 -0.44
C CYS A 46 2.60 8.13 -0.08
N ARG A 47 2.20 9.40 -0.16
CA ARG A 47 0.79 9.80 0.07
C ARG A 47 -0.09 9.52 -1.14
N ASP A 48 0.48 9.67 -2.33
CA ASP A 48 -0.18 9.34 -3.59
C ASP A 48 -0.03 7.85 -3.95
N CYS A 49 0.72 7.05 -3.17
CA CYS A 49 0.93 5.64 -3.49
C CYS A 49 -0.32 4.82 -3.24
N LEU A 50 -0.45 3.74 -4.02
CA LEU A 50 -1.53 2.78 -3.89
C LEU A 50 -1.66 2.21 -2.47
N VAL A 51 -0.55 2.08 -1.72
CA VAL A 51 -0.58 1.57 -0.34
C VAL A 51 -1.31 2.55 0.58
N TYR A 52 -0.97 3.83 0.50
CA TYR A 52 -1.62 4.86 1.31
C TYR A 52 -3.07 5.03 0.87
N VAL A 53 -3.33 5.13 -0.43
CA VAL A 53 -4.70 5.26 -0.96
C VAL A 53 -5.58 4.04 -0.60
N ALA A 54 -5.01 2.82 -0.59
CA ALA A 54 -5.76 1.62 -0.21
C ALA A 54 -5.98 1.48 1.31
N LYS A 55 -5.08 2.03 2.13
CA LYS A 55 -5.16 1.92 3.61
C LYS A 55 -5.78 3.15 4.28
N ASN A 56 -5.80 4.30 3.62
CA ASN A 56 -6.27 5.58 4.16
C ASN A 56 -7.45 6.11 3.34
N ARG A 57 -8.50 6.57 4.05
CA ARG A 57 -9.75 7.06 3.44
C ARG A 57 -9.67 8.49 2.90
N ASP A 58 -8.57 9.20 3.13
CA ASP A 58 -8.35 10.56 2.61
C ASP A 58 -7.80 10.52 1.18
N SER A 59 -8.56 9.85 0.29
CA SER A 59 -8.26 9.76 -1.14
C SER A 59 -9.41 10.37 -1.93
N ARG A 60 -9.09 10.95 -3.08
CA ARG A 60 -10.09 11.38 -4.07
C ARG A 60 -10.75 10.20 -4.80
N LEU A 61 -10.19 9.00 -4.69
CA LEU A 61 -10.75 7.79 -5.27
C LEU A 61 -11.82 7.18 -4.36
N THR A 62 -12.90 6.74 -4.96
CA THR A 62 -13.93 5.94 -4.30
C THR A 62 -13.40 4.54 -4.00
N SER A 63 -14.02 3.86 -3.02
CA SER A 63 -13.67 2.47 -2.68
C SER A 63 -13.79 1.53 -3.88
N ALA A 64 -14.75 1.77 -4.79
CA ALA A 64 -14.92 0.96 -6.00
C ALA A 64 -13.73 1.12 -6.97
N GLU A 65 -13.27 2.36 -7.19
CA GLU A 65 -12.09 2.64 -8.03
C GLU A 65 -10.83 2.02 -7.43
N ILE A 66 -10.68 2.07 -6.10
CA ILE A 66 -9.55 1.43 -5.41
C ILE A 66 -9.59 -0.09 -5.59
N VAL A 67 -10.75 -0.73 -5.42
CA VAL A 67 -10.92 -2.17 -5.67
C VAL A 67 -10.58 -2.53 -7.12
N GLU A 68 -11.01 -1.72 -8.09
CA GLU A 68 -10.72 -1.96 -9.49
C GLU A 68 -9.21 -1.91 -9.79
N ILE A 69 -8.51 -0.90 -9.27
CA ILE A 69 -7.06 -0.78 -9.42
C ILE A 69 -6.35 -1.99 -8.80
N LEU A 70 -6.74 -2.41 -7.59
CA LEU A 70 -6.16 -3.57 -6.91
C LEU A 70 -6.45 -4.88 -7.65
N SER A 71 -7.66 -5.03 -8.19
CA SER A 71 -8.07 -6.20 -8.97
C SER A 71 -7.29 -6.31 -10.28
N ARG A 72 -7.08 -5.20 -10.99
CA ARG A 72 -6.23 -5.15 -12.20
C ARG A 72 -4.78 -5.51 -11.90
N LYS A 73 -4.33 -5.29 -10.67
CA LYS A 73 -3.03 -5.72 -10.17
C LYS A 73 -2.98 -7.21 -9.78
N GLY A 74 -4.11 -7.93 -9.82
CA GLY A 74 -4.18 -9.34 -9.44
C GLY A 74 -4.41 -9.56 -7.94
N LEU A 75 -4.86 -8.54 -7.20
CA LEU A 75 -5.26 -8.69 -5.80
C LEU A 75 -6.75 -8.96 -5.72
N GLY A 76 -7.14 -10.08 -5.11
CA GLY A 76 -8.53 -10.41 -4.82
C GLY A 76 -9.06 -9.56 -3.67
N CYS A 77 -9.50 -8.33 -3.96
CA CYS A 77 -10.08 -7.40 -3.00
C CYS A 77 -11.55 -7.12 -3.32
N SER A 78 -12.36 -6.91 -2.28
CA SER A 78 -13.75 -6.43 -2.39
C SER A 78 -13.93 -5.14 -1.58
N VAL A 79 -15.02 -4.41 -1.83
CA VAL A 79 -15.31 -3.14 -1.14
C VAL A 79 -15.44 -3.35 0.38
N GLU A 80 -15.95 -4.49 0.85
CA GLU A 80 -16.05 -4.79 2.29
C GLU A 80 -14.70 -4.95 2.98
N THR A 81 -13.63 -5.11 2.19
CA THR A 81 -12.27 -5.37 2.66
C THR A 81 -11.47 -4.07 2.90
N LEU A 82 -11.96 -2.92 2.42
CA LEU A 82 -11.34 -1.57 2.51
C LEU A 82 -11.69 -0.79 3.80
N LYS A 83 -11.97 -1.47 4.92
CA LYS A 83 -12.43 -0.80 6.15
C LYS A 83 -11.46 0.25 6.68
#